data_AF-A0A2V9D193-F1
#
_entry.id   AF-A0A2V9D193-F1
#
_cell.length_a   1.000
_cell.length_b   1.000
_cell.length_c   1.000
_cell.angle_alpha   90.00
_cell.angle_beta   90.00
_cell.angle_gamma   90.00
#
_symmetry.space_group_name_H-M   'P 1'
#
loop_
_entity.id
_entity.type
_entity.pdbx_description
1 polymer ?
#
loop_
_entity_poly.entity_id
_entity_poly.type
_entity_poly.pdbx_seq_one_letter_code
_entity_poly.pdbx_strand_id
1 'polypeptide(L)'
;MQIGRRSRHGVRSWRARSWPTGESWPPASTAVPQISAPPHSIRSTDSAAILFGPEPLPVPPADRGRISSQHLAALPDLPAQELANDLLNFRWTQTLPTDQVLAVLTQIYAAPPVQNATFIRETALKEIAKLDSQKAQGLFRERVLDFDMPLDWNRIRSMNLPPSADLDAELIGVLEDRWTERMSRVAPIIGLYATDSILSRVKGVYEVYGPDWPCSIEAGLLTYFLRVDPAYGSEKLSPALTAYYDRGSSDCHQGNLLVDLAILRNGPELQRFVSAALNDPRPLVAAAGARVTAFGDQAKIPVRPLLARLRALHEEWPDFDARSATDPDYLKKWNSGYNELERILSIDFVNAEDSPENAALWKQALDLCVSDSCRNNLRQRLARSKF
;
A
#
# COMPACT_ATOMS: atom_id res chain seq x y z
N MET A 1 21.62 27.79 -52.97
CA MET A 1 20.41 26.98 -52.71
C MET A 1 20.83 25.52 -52.81
N GLN A 2 21.21 24.93 -51.67
CA GLN A 2 21.88 23.63 -51.58
C GLN A 2 21.23 22.79 -50.48
N ILE A 3 21.13 21.50 -50.77
CA ILE A 3 20.38 20.45 -50.07
C ILE A 3 21.03 20.12 -48.71
N GLY A 4 20.26 20.23 -47.62
CA GLY A 4 20.66 19.85 -46.27
C GLY A 4 20.08 18.48 -45.86
N ARG A 5 20.98 17.50 -45.67
CA ARG A 5 20.70 16.10 -45.34
C ARG A 5 20.11 15.90 -43.94
N ARG A 6 19.15 14.97 -43.85
CA ARG A 6 18.65 14.35 -42.60
C ARG A 6 19.71 13.41 -42.00
N SER A 7 20.00 13.56 -40.71
CA SER A 7 20.72 12.58 -39.90
C SER A 7 19.73 11.73 -39.09
N ARG A 8 19.69 10.42 -39.38
CA ARG A 8 19.04 9.40 -38.56
C ARG A 8 19.94 9.08 -37.36
N HIS A 9 19.41 9.09 -36.14
CA HIS A 9 20.08 8.52 -34.98
C HIS A 9 19.56 7.10 -34.72
N GLY A 10 20.52 6.20 -34.57
CA GLY A 10 20.33 4.76 -34.45
C GLY A 10 19.84 4.33 -33.07
N VAL A 11 18.88 3.42 -33.09
CA VAL A 11 18.40 2.65 -31.96
C VAL A 11 19.49 1.65 -31.56
N ARG A 12 19.98 1.73 -30.31
CA ARG A 12 20.88 0.73 -29.73
C ARG A 12 20.06 -0.36 -29.04
N SER A 13 20.15 -1.58 -29.56
CA SER A 13 19.63 -2.80 -28.94
C SER A 13 20.50 -3.22 -27.75
N TRP A 14 19.90 -3.47 -26.58
CA TRP A 14 20.59 -4.04 -25.42
C TRP A 14 20.45 -5.57 -25.43
N ARG A 15 21.60 -6.28 -25.47
CA ARG A 15 21.68 -7.73 -25.27
C ARG A 15 21.78 -8.02 -23.77
N ALA A 16 20.95 -8.93 -23.29
CA ALA A 16 21.05 -9.53 -21.97
C ALA A 16 22.33 -10.37 -21.84
N ARG A 17 23.06 -10.18 -20.73
CA ARG A 17 24.21 -11.01 -20.35
C ARG A 17 23.71 -12.10 -19.39
N SER A 18 23.98 -13.35 -19.76
CA SER A 18 23.78 -14.56 -18.95
C SER A 18 24.86 -14.70 -17.88
N TRP A 19 24.47 -15.08 -16.67
CA TRP A 19 25.37 -15.44 -15.56
C TRP A 19 25.65 -16.95 -15.56
N PRO A 20 26.89 -17.39 -15.25
CA PRO A 20 27.23 -18.80 -15.15
C PRO A 20 26.79 -19.41 -13.81
N THR A 21 26.19 -20.59 -13.89
CA THR A 21 25.89 -21.49 -12.78
C THR A 21 27.09 -22.36 -12.44
N GLY A 22 27.41 -22.48 -11.15
CA GLY A 22 28.08 -23.65 -10.59
C GLY A 22 29.34 -23.35 -9.81
N GLU A 23 29.27 -23.47 -8.49
CA GLU A 23 30.41 -23.92 -7.67
C GLU A 23 29.90 -24.53 -6.35
N SER A 24 30.20 -25.82 -6.19
CA SER A 24 29.89 -26.67 -5.04
C SER A 24 30.94 -26.49 -3.94
N TRP A 25 30.53 -26.40 -2.68
CA TRP A 25 31.43 -26.43 -1.51
C TRP A 25 31.17 -27.68 -0.63
N PRO A 26 32.22 -28.29 -0.03
CA PRO A 26 32.16 -29.54 0.72
C PRO A 26 31.77 -29.34 2.20
N PRO A 27 31.45 -30.42 2.95
CA PRO A 27 31.03 -30.31 4.34
C PRO A 27 32.22 -30.32 5.30
N ALA A 28 32.18 -29.47 6.33
CA ALA A 28 33.05 -29.59 7.49
C ALA A 28 32.22 -29.47 8.77
N SER A 29 32.13 -30.62 9.45
CA SER A 29 31.65 -30.82 10.81
C SER A 29 32.79 -30.53 11.78
N THR A 30 32.56 -29.64 12.75
CA THR A 30 33.19 -29.69 14.07
C THR A 30 32.29 -29.00 15.08
N ALA A 31 31.91 -29.75 16.11
CA ALA A 31 31.05 -29.31 17.20
C ALA A 31 31.80 -28.37 18.17
N VAL A 32 31.15 -27.28 18.56
CA VAL A 32 31.51 -26.42 19.71
C VAL A 32 30.25 -26.33 20.59
N PRO A 33 30.35 -26.51 21.92
CA PRO A 33 29.17 -26.51 22.78
C PRO A 33 28.62 -25.10 22.95
N GLN A 34 27.38 -24.87 22.49
CA GLN A 34 26.60 -23.69 22.81
C GLN A 34 26.05 -23.81 24.24
N ILE A 35 26.48 -22.89 25.11
CA ILE A 35 25.77 -22.56 26.34
C ILE A 35 24.61 -21.65 25.94
N SER A 36 23.42 -22.23 25.83
CA SER A 36 22.18 -21.52 25.53
C SER A 36 21.70 -20.78 26.78
N ALA A 37 21.81 -19.44 26.80
CA ALA A 37 20.94 -18.60 27.61
C ALA A 37 19.74 -18.18 26.73
N PRO A 38 18.49 -18.28 27.20
CA PRO A 38 17.33 -17.94 26.39
C PRO A 38 17.22 -16.41 26.19
N PRO A 39 16.89 -15.93 24.97
CA PRO A 39 16.48 -14.55 24.75
C PRO A 39 15.05 -14.37 25.26
N HIS A 40 14.87 -13.57 26.31
CA HIS A 40 13.55 -13.21 26.83
C HIS A 40 13.05 -11.95 26.13
N SER A 41 12.21 -12.11 25.11
CA SER A 41 11.47 -10.99 24.49
C SER A 41 10.25 -10.65 25.34
N ILE A 42 10.11 -9.40 25.78
CA ILE A 42 8.91 -8.89 26.44
C ILE A 42 7.89 -8.51 25.37
N ARG A 43 6.68 -9.09 25.37
CA ARG A 43 5.56 -8.67 24.53
C ARG A 43 4.53 -7.93 25.38
N SER A 44 4.18 -6.70 24.99
CA SER A 44 3.09 -5.93 25.57
C SER A 44 1.94 -5.85 24.57
N THR A 45 0.82 -6.51 24.88
CA THR A 45 -0.48 -6.29 24.22
C THR A 45 -1.39 -5.59 25.22
N ASP A 46 -2.22 -4.65 24.74
CA ASP A 46 -3.23 -3.73 25.34
C ASP A 46 -4.10 -4.20 26.56
N SER A 47 -3.63 -5.11 27.40
CA SER A 47 -4.22 -5.50 28.68
C SER A 47 -3.07 -5.68 29.65
N ALA A 48 -3.17 -5.15 30.87
CA ALA A 48 -2.15 -5.13 31.93
C ALA A 48 -1.37 -6.45 32.18
N ALA A 49 -0.54 -6.85 31.24
CA ALA A 49 0.08 -8.16 31.19
C ALA A 49 1.35 -8.12 30.34
N ILE A 50 2.47 -8.36 31.02
CA ILE A 50 3.74 -8.69 30.41
C ILE A 50 3.67 -10.19 30.12
N LEU A 51 3.75 -10.59 28.85
CA LEU A 51 3.65 -12.01 28.47
C LEU A 51 4.94 -12.76 28.84
N PHE A 52 4.89 -13.49 29.95
CA PHE A 52 5.78 -14.63 30.25
C PHE A 52 4.93 -15.91 30.16
N GLY A 53 4.92 -16.58 29.00
CA GLY A 53 4.12 -17.80 28.81
C GLY A 53 2.62 -17.54 28.52
N PRO A 54 1.80 -18.61 28.40
CA PRO A 54 0.38 -18.52 28.00
C PRO A 54 -0.54 -17.91 29.06
N GLU A 55 -0.01 -17.52 30.22
CA GLU A 55 -0.77 -16.90 31.30
C GLU A 55 -0.20 -15.50 31.59
N PRO A 56 -0.96 -14.42 31.36
CA PRO A 56 -0.51 -13.06 31.61
C PRO A 56 -0.21 -12.86 33.10
N LEU A 57 1.05 -12.59 33.44
CA LEU A 57 1.41 -12.27 34.82
C LEU A 57 0.77 -10.92 35.20
N PRO A 58 -0.05 -10.85 36.27
CA PRO A 58 -0.68 -9.61 36.68
C PRO A 58 0.37 -8.64 37.19
N VAL A 59 0.59 -7.54 36.47
CA VAL A 59 1.47 -6.46 36.92
C VAL A 59 0.73 -5.61 37.95
N PRO A 60 1.23 -5.50 39.20
CA PRO A 60 0.63 -4.65 40.21
C PRO A 60 0.44 -3.21 39.69
N PRO A 61 -0.74 -2.57 39.89
CA PRO A 61 -0.98 -1.20 39.41
C PRO A 61 0.10 -0.20 39.81
N ALA A 62 0.67 -0.35 41.01
CA ALA A 62 1.74 0.49 41.53
C ALA A 62 3.05 0.41 40.72
N ASP A 63 3.31 -0.73 40.07
CA ASP A 63 4.54 -0.96 39.29
C ASP A 63 4.42 -0.57 37.81
N ARG A 64 3.19 -0.35 37.30
CA ARG A 64 2.95 -0.13 35.87
C ARG A 64 3.69 1.08 35.33
N GLY A 65 3.65 2.20 36.06
CA GLY A 65 4.35 3.43 35.66
C GLY A 65 5.86 3.22 35.59
N ARG A 66 6.44 2.63 36.63
CA ARG A 66 7.88 2.32 36.69
C ARG A 66 8.31 1.40 35.55
N ILE A 67 7.58 0.32 35.31
CA ILE A 67 7.90 -0.64 34.25
C ILE A 67 7.77 0.02 32.87
N SER A 68 6.74 0.82 32.65
CA SER A 68 6.54 1.51 31.37
C SER A 68 7.67 2.52 31.11
N SER A 69 8.11 3.27 32.11
CA SER A 69 9.26 4.17 31.99
C SER A 69 10.57 3.41 31.73
N GLN A 70 10.79 2.27 32.41
CA GLN A 70 11.97 1.42 32.17
C GLN A 70 11.97 0.83 30.76
N HIS A 71 10.82 0.37 30.29
CA HIS A 71 10.66 -0.16 28.95
C HIS A 71 10.87 0.91 27.87
N LEU A 72 10.33 2.11 28.08
CA LEU A 72 10.58 3.26 27.19
C LEU A 72 12.08 3.60 27.11
N ALA A 73 12.78 3.61 28.24
CA ALA A 73 14.21 3.90 28.28
C ALA A 73 15.06 2.83 27.56
N ALA A 74 14.66 1.56 27.61
CA ALA A 74 15.35 0.45 26.96
C ALA A 74 15.01 0.29 25.47
N LEU A 75 13.97 0.97 24.99
CA LEU A 75 13.41 0.81 23.66
C LEU A 75 14.46 0.95 22.52
N PRO A 76 15.36 1.97 22.52
CA PRO A 76 16.37 2.11 21.48
C PRO A 76 17.36 0.95 21.39
N ASP A 77 17.54 0.21 22.49
CA ASP A 77 18.53 -0.87 22.61
C ASP A 77 17.94 -2.25 22.28
N LEU A 78 16.64 -2.33 21.98
CA LEU A 78 15.99 -3.59 21.64
C LEU A 78 16.47 -4.15 20.29
N PRO A 79 16.49 -5.48 20.14
CA PRO A 79 16.68 -6.11 18.84
C PRO A 79 15.68 -5.59 17.80
N ALA A 80 16.10 -5.47 16.54
CA ALA A 80 15.32 -4.84 15.48
C ALA A 80 13.88 -5.39 15.33
N GLN A 81 13.70 -6.70 15.49
CA GLN A 81 12.38 -7.32 15.41
C GLN A 81 11.49 -6.99 16.61
N GLU A 82 12.06 -6.90 17.81
CA GLU A 82 11.35 -6.55 19.04
C GLU A 82 10.96 -5.08 19.00
N LEU A 83 11.90 -4.20 18.64
CA LEU A 83 11.64 -2.78 18.43
C LEU A 83 10.53 -2.53 17.39
N ALA A 84 10.59 -3.24 16.26
CA ALA A 84 9.55 -3.15 15.22
C ALA A 84 8.17 -3.55 15.76
N ASN A 85 8.09 -4.63 16.55
CA ASN A 85 6.84 -5.09 17.15
C ASN A 85 6.30 -4.12 18.21
N ASP A 86 7.18 -3.52 19.01
CA ASP A 86 6.78 -2.57 20.05
C ASP A 86 6.31 -1.25 19.44
N LEU A 87 6.97 -0.76 18.38
CA LEU A 87 6.52 0.42 17.63
C LEU A 87 5.19 0.17 16.90
N LEU A 88 4.89 -1.05 16.47
CA LEU A 88 3.57 -1.39 15.92
C LEU A 88 2.46 -1.33 16.97
N ASN A 89 2.79 -1.64 18.22
CA ASN A 89 1.84 -1.71 19.35
C ASN A 89 2.07 -0.57 20.36
N PHE A 90 2.50 0.60 19.89
CA PHE A 90 3.02 1.70 20.72
C PHE A 90 2.00 2.38 21.67
N ARG A 91 0.79 1.83 21.78
CA ARG A 91 -0.34 2.37 22.56
C ARG A 91 -0.09 2.41 24.06
N TRP A 92 0.79 1.55 24.58
CA TRP A 92 1.12 1.51 26.00
C TRP A 92 1.78 2.81 26.51
N THR A 93 2.34 3.63 25.60
CA THR A 93 2.98 4.91 25.94
C THR A 93 2.01 6.05 26.22
N GLN A 94 0.70 5.87 25.99
CA GLN A 94 -0.31 6.94 26.15
C GLN A 94 -0.39 7.51 27.58
N THR A 95 0.11 6.79 28.58
CA THR A 95 0.12 7.23 29.99
C THR A 95 1.45 7.85 30.42
N LEU A 96 2.45 7.87 29.54
CA LEU A 96 3.78 8.42 29.81
C LEU A 96 3.88 9.90 29.44
N PRO A 97 4.81 10.64 30.06
CA PRO A 97 5.08 12.02 29.67
C PRO A 97 5.47 12.15 28.20
N THR A 98 4.75 12.99 27.45
CA THR A 98 4.90 13.14 26.00
C THR A 98 6.31 13.53 25.59
N ASP A 99 6.97 14.39 26.36
CA ASP A 99 8.35 14.85 26.14
C ASP A 99 9.36 13.70 26.19
N GLN A 100 9.20 12.77 27.14
CA GLN A 100 10.07 11.59 27.25
C GLN A 100 9.87 10.64 26.08
N VAL A 101 8.62 10.37 25.71
CA VAL A 101 8.29 9.51 24.57
C VAL A 101 8.84 10.09 23.27
N LEU A 102 8.65 11.40 23.07
CA LEU A 102 9.12 12.11 21.89
C LEU A 102 10.65 12.08 21.77
N ALA A 103 11.39 12.22 22.88
CA ALA A 103 12.84 12.13 22.90
C ALA A 103 13.34 10.76 22.42
N VAL A 104 12.78 9.68 22.96
CA VAL A 104 13.13 8.29 22.59
C VAL A 104 12.77 8.00 21.13
N LEU A 105 11.58 8.37 20.67
CA LEU A 105 11.20 8.19 19.28
C LEU A 105 12.12 8.96 18.30
N THR A 106 12.56 10.16 18.69
CA THR A 106 13.50 10.95 17.88
C THR A 106 14.86 10.27 17.79
N GLN A 107 15.34 9.68 18.88
CA GLN A 107 16.58 8.90 18.90
C GLN A 107 16.50 7.69 17.95
N ILE A 108 15.40 6.93 18.03
CA ILE A 108 15.15 5.77 17.15
C ILE A 108 15.05 6.20 15.68
N TYR A 109 14.40 7.34 15.40
CA TYR A 109 14.30 7.89 14.07
C TYR A 109 15.68 8.21 13.47
N ALA A 110 16.53 8.88 14.26
CA ALA A 110 17.87 9.30 13.83
C ALA A 110 18.80 8.10 13.59
N ALA A 111 18.76 7.10 14.45
CA ALA A 111 19.66 5.93 14.42
C ALA A 111 18.89 4.61 14.58
N PRO A 112 18.07 4.21 13.58
CA PRO A 112 17.37 2.94 13.64
C PRO A 112 18.38 1.78 13.47
N PRO A 113 18.11 0.60 14.04
CA PRO A 113 18.86 -0.61 13.72
C PRO A 113 18.91 -0.86 12.21
N VAL A 114 20.06 -1.34 11.70
CA VAL A 114 20.28 -1.58 10.26
C VAL A 114 19.23 -2.53 9.68
N GLN A 115 18.90 -3.59 10.42
CA GLN A 115 17.82 -4.50 10.08
C GLN A 115 16.49 -3.77 10.24
N ASN A 116 15.67 -3.74 9.19
CA ASN A 116 14.38 -3.04 9.15
C ASN A 116 14.47 -1.51 9.37
N ALA A 117 15.62 -0.89 9.10
CA ALA A 117 15.85 0.55 9.33
C ALA A 117 14.74 1.46 8.78
N THR A 118 14.33 1.28 7.52
CA THR A 118 13.26 2.08 6.90
C THR A 118 11.93 1.92 7.64
N PHE A 119 11.53 0.68 7.92
CA PHE A 119 10.29 0.38 8.62
C PHE A 119 10.26 0.99 10.03
N ILE A 120 11.34 0.81 10.80
CA ILE A 120 11.47 1.32 12.17
C ILE A 120 11.42 2.84 12.15
N ARG A 121 12.20 3.48 11.27
CA ARG A 121 12.27 4.94 11.15
C ARG A 121 10.91 5.53 10.80
N GLU A 122 10.21 4.99 9.81
CA GLU A 122 8.91 5.52 9.39
C GLU A 122 7.79 5.24 10.39
N THR A 123 7.87 4.12 11.12
CA THR A 123 6.95 3.86 12.23
C THR A 123 7.20 4.83 13.38
N ALA A 124 8.46 5.09 13.74
CA ALA A 124 8.81 6.11 14.72
C ALA A 124 8.32 7.49 14.28
N LEU A 125 8.55 7.89 13.02
CA LEU A 125 8.07 9.16 12.47
C LEU A 125 6.54 9.29 12.54
N LYS A 126 5.81 8.21 12.25
CA LYS A 126 4.35 8.16 12.39
C LYS A 126 3.91 8.40 13.84
N GLU A 127 4.57 7.78 14.82
CA GLU A 127 4.24 8.00 16.23
C GLU A 127 4.62 9.42 16.68
N ILE A 128 5.75 9.96 16.21
CA ILE A 128 6.13 11.38 16.41
C ILE A 128 5.02 12.28 15.86
N ALA A 129 4.50 12.03 14.66
CA ALA A 129 3.46 12.87 14.04
C ALA A 129 2.17 12.97 14.87
N LYS A 130 1.84 11.94 15.66
CA LYS A 130 0.69 11.95 16.58
C LYS A 130 0.94 12.80 17.83
N LEU A 131 2.19 12.92 18.26
CA LEU A 131 2.59 13.64 19.48
C LEU A 131 2.97 15.09 19.18
N ASP A 132 3.71 15.32 18.09
CA ASP A 132 4.23 16.60 17.63
C ASP A 132 4.31 16.61 16.10
N SER A 133 3.22 17.10 15.48
CA SER A 133 3.09 17.16 14.02
C SER A 133 4.12 18.08 13.35
N GLN A 134 4.53 19.16 14.02
CA GLN A 134 5.49 20.12 13.47
C GLN A 134 6.89 19.52 13.42
N LYS A 135 7.31 18.84 14.51
CA LYS A 135 8.58 18.12 14.54
C LYS A 135 8.61 17.00 13.50
N ALA A 136 7.53 16.23 13.38
CA ALA A 136 7.43 15.20 12.36
C ALA A 136 7.52 15.78 10.94
N GLN A 137 6.93 16.95 10.68
CA GLN A 137 7.01 17.60 9.38
C GLN A 137 8.45 18.01 9.02
N GLY A 138 9.22 18.54 9.99
CA GLY A 138 10.64 18.83 9.81
C GLY A 138 11.46 17.59 9.46
N LEU A 139 11.30 16.51 10.24
CA LEU A 139 12.00 15.24 10.01
C LEU A 139 11.59 14.59 8.68
N PHE A 140 10.30 14.63 8.34
CA PHE A 140 9.77 14.11 7.07
C PHE A 140 10.37 14.85 5.88
N ARG A 141 10.50 16.17 5.96
CA ARG A 141 11.11 16.98 4.91
C ARG A 141 12.54 16.56 4.62
N GLU A 142 13.38 16.46 5.65
CA GLU A 142 14.77 15.98 5.50
C GLU A 142 14.80 14.61 4.83
N ARG A 143 13.88 13.71 5.24
CA ARG A 143 13.79 12.34 4.74
C ARG A 143 13.40 12.24 3.27
N VAL A 144 12.46 13.08 2.85
CA VAL A 144 11.92 13.12 1.48
C VAL A 144 12.94 13.68 0.50
N LEU A 145 13.74 14.64 0.95
CA LEU A 145 14.77 15.28 0.14
C LEU A 145 16.04 14.42 0.06
N ASP A 146 16.21 13.43 0.94
CA ASP A 146 17.21 12.38 0.82
C ASP A 146 16.77 11.29 -0.17
N PHE A 147 17.06 11.53 -1.45
CA PHE A 147 16.67 10.66 -2.56
C PHE A 147 17.33 9.27 -2.56
N ASP A 148 18.41 9.07 -1.82
CA ASP A 148 19.15 7.80 -1.80
C ASP A 148 18.46 6.76 -0.90
N MET A 149 17.57 7.21 -0.04
CA MET A 149 16.97 6.36 0.99
C MET A 149 15.53 5.96 0.60
N PRO A 150 15.20 4.65 0.51
CA PRO A 150 13.90 4.17 0.04
C PRO A 150 12.77 4.56 1.00
N LEU A 151 11.57 4.83 0.47
CA LEU A 151 10.38 5.21 1.24
C LEU A 151 9.34 4.09 1.22
N ASP A 152 8.69 3.80 2.35
CA ASP A 152 7.49 2.95 2.39
C ASP A 152 6.22 3.82 2.31
N TRP A 153 5.63 3.86 1.11
CA TRP A 153 4.42 4.64 0.80
C TRP A 153 3.23 4.30 1.70
N ASN A 154 3.10 3.04 2.14
CA ASN A 154 2.00 2.66 3.02
C ASN A 154 2.11 3.33 4.38
N ARG A 155 3.33 3.63 4.83
CA ARG A 155 3.58 4.30 6.10
C ARG A 155 3.49 5.80 5.95
N ILE A 156 4.10 6.37 4.93
CA ILE A 156 4.02 7.80 4.61
C ILE A 156 2.57 8.28 4.58
N ARG A 157 1.71 7.66 3.75
CA ARG A 157 0.29 8.03 3.69
C ARG A 157 -0.41 7.98 5.05
N SER A 158 -0.01 7.03 5.91
CA SER A 158 -0.63 6.81 7.21
C SER A 158 -0.17 7.78 8.30
N MET A 159 0.82 8.65 8.01
CA MET A 159 1.28 9.69 8.93
C MET A 159 0.28 10.84 9.04
N ASN A 160 -0.58 11.04 8.03
CA ASN A 160 -1.58 12.11 7.99
C ASN A 160 -1.00 13.52 8.27
N LEU A 161 0.22 13.78 7.81
CA LEU A 161 0.86 15.10 7.92
C LEU A 161 0.13 16.11 7.03
N PRO A 162 0.01 17.39 7.45
CA PRO A 162 -0.57 18.42 6.62
C PRO A 162 0.35 18.76 5.43
N PRO A 163 -0.20 19.24 4.32
CA PRO A 163 0.58 19.82 3.24
C PRO A 163 1.52 20.92 3.73
N SER A 164 2.68 21.07 3.07
CA SER A 164 3.75 21.99 3.49
C SER A 164 4.31 22.79 2.33
N ALA A 165 4.26 24.12 2.43
CA ALA A 165 4.89 25.01 1.45
C ALA A 165 6.44 24.88 1.45
N ASP A 166 7.03 24.39 2.54
CA ASP A 166 8.48 24.22 2.66
C ASP A 166 9.04 23.12 1.74
N LEU A 167 8.16 22.23 1.24
CA LEU A 167 8.51 21.18 0.28
C LEU A 167 8.32 21.64 -1.17
N ASP A 168 7.43 22.61 -1.40
CA ASP A 168 6.92 22.92 -2.73
C ASP A 168 8.01 23.26 -3.72
N ALA A 169 8.95 24.13 -3.33
CA ALA A 169 10.02 24.62 -4.21
C ALA A 169 10.95 23.50 -4.68
N GLU A 170 11.31 22.56 -3.79
CA GLU A 170 12.18 21.42 -4.13
C GLU A 170 11.43 20.39 -4.97
N LEU A 171 10.20 20.04 -4.56
CA LEU A 171 9.40 19.03 -5.26
C LEU A 171 9.08 19.44 -6.71
N ILE A 172 8.69 20.69 -6.91
CA ILE A 172 8.41 21.20 -8.26
C ILE A 172 9.67 21.34 -9.10
N GLY A 173 10.81 21.71 -8.50
CA GLY A 173 12.09 21.77 -9.19
C GLY A 173 12.47 20.40 -9.78
N VAL A 174 12.36 19.34 -8.97
CA VAL A 174 12.60 17.96 -9.44
C VAL A 174 11.64 17.54 -10.54
N LEU A 175 10.38 17.96 -10.46
CA LEU A 175 9.37 17.66 -11.48
C LEU A 175 9.69 18.37 -12.82
N GLU A 176 10.17 19.62 -12.77
CA GLU A 176 10.53 20.43 -13.92
C GLU A 176 11.87 20.02 -14.57
N ASP A 177 12.79 19.44 -13.79
CA ASP A 177 14.06 18.88 -14.28
C ASP A 177 13.88 17.63 -15.18
N ARG A 178 12.67 17.06 -15.18
CA ARG A 178 12.25 15.96 -16.08
C ARG A 178 13.07 14.68 -15.95
N TRP A 179 13.70 14.43 -14.80
CA TRP A 179 14.45 13.21 -14.58
C TRP A 179 13.55 12.09 -14.02
N THR A 180 13.12 11.17 -14.89
CA THR A 180 12.03 10.20 -14.63
C THR A 180 12.17 9.42 -13.32
N GLU A 181 13.38 9.02 -12.95
CA GLU A 181 13.63 8.29 -11.69
C GLU A 181 13.28 9.14 -10.46
N ARG A 182 13.81 10.37 -10.36
CA ARG A 182 13.46 11.28 -9.27
C ARG A 182 12.00 11.70 -9.32
N MET A 183 11.44 11.91 -10.51
CA MET A 183 10.02 12.22 -10.70
C MET A 183 9.11 11.14 -10.10
N SER A 184 9.41 9.86 -10.35
CA SER A 184 8.65 8.74 -9.78
C SER A 184 8.66 8.70 -8.25
N ARG A 185 9.69 9.30 -7.63
CA ARG A 185 9.77 9.46 -6.17
C ARG A 185 9.02 10.69 -5.69
N VAL A 186 9.14 11.84 -6.36
CA VAL A 186 8.50 13.08 -5.88
C VAL A 186 7.01 13.17 -6.21
N ALA A 187 6.54 12.55 -7.29
CA ALA A 187 5.15 12.70 -7.71
C ALA A 187 4.12 12.22 -6.67
N PRO A 188 4.29 11.05 -6.02
CA PRO A 188 3.44 10.67 -4.90
C PRO A 188 3.47 11.66 -3.72
N ILE A 189 4.64 12.25 -3.45
CA ILE A 189 4.84 13.24 -2.37
C ILE A 189 4.13 14.54 -2.71
N ILE A 190 4.21 14.99 -3.96
CA ILE A 190 3.42 16.12 -4.48
C ILE A 190 1.93 15.81 -4.28
N GLY A 191 1.49 14.62 -4.68
CA GLY A 191 0.13 14.12 -4.47
C GLY A 191 -0.38 14.33 -3.05
N LEU A 192 0.43 13.93 -2.06
CA LEU A 192 0.04 13.91 -0.66
C LEU A 192 0.27 15.25 0.07
N TYR A 193 1.38 15.95 -0.18
CA TYR A 193 1.90 16.99 0.72
C TYR A 193 2.22 18.34 0.07
N ALA A 194 2.23 18.47 -1.26
CA ALA A 194 2.45 19.80 -1.87
C ALA A 194 1.25 20.72 -1.63
N THR A 195 1.46 22.04 -1.60
CA THR A 195 0.35 22.99 -1.50
C THR A 195 -0.18 23.39 -2.89
N ASP A 196 -1.23 24.20 -2.92
CA ASP A 196 -1.79 24.76 -4.15
C ASP A 196 -0.89 25.82 -4.79
N SER A 197 0.13 26.30 -4.08
CA SER A 197 1.06 27.33 -4.57
C SER A 197 1.80 26.94 -5.85
N ILE A 198 2.03 25.63 -6.07
CA ILE A 198 2.71 25.10 -7.26
C ILE A 198 1.76 24.59 -8.34
N LEU A 199 0.44 24.78 -8.19
CA LEU A 199 -0.57 24.18 -9.08
C LEU A 199 -0.33 24.51 -10.55
N SER A 200 -0.08 25.78 -10.86
CA SER A 200 0.15 26.24 -12.23
C SER A 200 1.36 25.57 -12.89
N ARG A 201 2.44 25.38 -12.12
CA ARG A 201 3.68 24.74 -12.57
C ARG A 201 3.48 23.23 -12.75
N VAL A 202 2.81 22.56 -11.81
CA VAL A 202 2.49 21.14 -11.92
C VAL A 202 1.59 20.87 -13.13
N LYS A 203 0.57 21.70 -13.37
CA LYS A 203 -0.26 21.63 -14.60
C LYS A 203 0.61 21.79 -15.85
N GLY A 204 1.51 22.77 -15.85
CA GLY A 204 2.45 23.01 -16.95
C GLY A 204 3.31 21.80 -17.29
N VAL A 205 3.84 21.08 -16.30
CA VAL A 205 4.61 19.85 -16.54
C VAL A 205 3.70 18.71 -17.01
N TYR A 206 2.53 18.54 -16.38
CA TYR A 206 1.60 17.46 -16.71
C TYR A 206 1.10 17.56 -18.16
N GLU A 207 0.69 18.74 -18.63
CA GLU A 207 0.09 18.90 -19.97
C GLU A 207 1.08 18.62 -21.13
N VAL A 208 2.40 18.62 -20.87
CA VAL A 208 3.40 18.31 -21.91
C VAL A 208 3.51 16.80 -22.17
N TYR A 209 3.24 15.96 -21.17
CA TYR A 209 3.55 14.52 -21.21
C TYR A 209 2.47 13.61 -20.62
N GLY A 210 1.38 14.20 -20.12
CA GLY A 210 0.29 13.57 -19.34
C GLY A 210 0.02 12.10 -19.67
N PRO A 211 -0.39 11.78 -20.91
CA PRO A 211 -0.80 10.42 -21.28
C PRO A 211 0.34 9.41 -21.47
N ASP A 212 1.60 9.84 -21.41
CA ASP A 212 2.78 9.00 -21.61
C ASP A 212 3.60 8.82 -20.31
N TRP A 213 3.10 9.31 -19.18
CA TRP A 213 3.74 9.11 -17.88
C TRP A 213 3.65 7.65 -17.42
N PRO A 214 4.66 7.14 -16.69
CA PRO A 214 4.51 5.93 -15.88
C PRO A 214 3.44 6.11 -14.80
N CYS A 215 2.73 5.04 -14.43
CA CYS A 215 1.64 5.08 -13.43
C CYS A 215 2.05 5.69 -12.10
N SER A 216 3.27 5.42 -11.62
CA SER A 216 3.74 5.96 -10.34
C SER A 216 3.82 7.49 -10.36
N ILE A 217 4.16 8.08 -11.50
CA ILE A 217 4.18 9.53 -11.69
C ILE A 217 2.76 10.04 -11.86
N GLU A 218 2.01 9.44 -12.78
CA GLU A 218 0.67 9.91 -13.12
C GLU A 218 -0.30 9.81 -11.93
N ALA A 219 -0.26 8.72 -11.17
CA ALA A 219 -1.05 8.58 -9.95
C ALA A 219 -0.75 9.70 -8.96
N GLY A 220 0.52 10.02 -8.70
CA GLY A 220 0.91 11.11 -7.80
C GLY A 220 0.38 12.47 -8.25
N LEU A 221 0.51 12.79 -9.54
CA LEU A 221 0.04 14.07 -10.09
C LEU A 221 -1.48 14.16 -10.15
N LEU A 222 -2.17 13.10 -10.54
CA LEU A 222 -3.64 13.06 -10.52
C LEU A 222 -4.18 13.12 -9.09
N THR A 223 -3.53 12.47 -8.11
CA THR A 223 -3.85 12.64 -6.68
C THR A 223 -3.71 14.10 -6.25
N TYR A 224 -2.65 14.79 -6.70
CA TYR A 224 -2.45 16.21 -6.41
C TYR A 224 -3.60 17.06 -6.97
N PHE A 225 -3.94 16.88 -8.25
CA PHE A 225 -5.04 17.63 -8.87
C PHE A 225 -6.37 17.34 -8.20
N LEU A 226 -6.69 16.07 -7.93
CA LEU A 226 -7.91 15.70 -7.22
C LEU A 226 -8.05 16.34 -5.84
N ARG A 227 -6.92 16.60 -5.15
CA ARG A 227 -6.89 17.26 -3.85
C ARG A 227 -6.98 18.78 -3.95
N VAL A 228 -6.25 19.40 -4.89
CA VAL A 228 -6.04 20.86 -4.96
C VAL A 228 -7.02 21.54 -5.91
N ASP A 229 -7.32 20.92 -7.05
CA ASP A 229 -8.28 21.39 -8.05
C ASP A 229 -9.13 20.20 -8.53
N PRO A 230 -10.14 19.79 -7.74
CA PRO A 230 -10.89 18.57 -8.00
C PRO A 230 -11.59 18.54 -9.36
N ALA A 231 -11.95 19.71 -9.90
CA ALA A 231 -12.56 19.85 -11.22
C ALA A 231 -11.56 19.46 -12.31
N TYR A 232 -10.36 20.04 -12.27
CA TYR A 232 -9.29 19.69 -13.21
C TYR A 232 -8.82 18.24 -13.03
N GLY A 233 -8.62 17.78 -11.78
CA GLY A 233 -8.24 16.40 -11.51
C GLY A 233 -9.25 15.39 -12.05
N SER A 234 -10.54 15.69 -11.90
CA SER A 234 -11.64 14.92 -12.45
C SER A 234 -11.66 14.89 -13.98
N GLU A 235 -11.37 16.02 -14.62
CA GLU A 235 -11.26 16.16 -16.08
C GLU A 235 -10.13 15.30 -16.64
N LYS A 236 -8.97 15.27 -15.98
CA LYS A 236 -7.80 14.52 -16.44
C LYS A 236 -7.85 13.03 -16.09
N LEU A 237 -8.46 12.66 -14.98
CA LEU A 237 -8.51 11.26 -14.54
C LEU A 237 -9.30 10.36 -15.51
N SER A 238 -10.43 10.82 -16.04
CA SER A 238 -11.24 9.99 -16.95
C SER A 238 -10.48 9.53 -18.21
N PRO A 239 -9.89 10.43 -19.02
CA PRO A 239 -9.11 10.03 -20.19
C PRO A 239 -7.84 9.24 -19.83
N ALA A 240 -7.20 9.54 -18.69
CA ALA A 240 -6.07 8.75 -18.21
C ALA A 240 -6.48 7.29 -17.96
N LEU A 241 -7.53 7.06 -17.17
CA LEU A 241 -8.06 5.70 -16.91
C LEU A 241 -8.43 4.98 -18.20
N THR A 242 -9.14 5.64 -19.13
CA THR A 242 -9.45 5.06 -20.44
C THR A 242 -8.19 4.65 -21.19
N ALA A 243 -7.19 5.53 -21.28
CA ALA A 243 -5.93 5.22 -21.95
C ALA A 243 -5.22 4.01 -21.34
N TYR A 244 -5.18 3.87 -20.01
CA TYR A 244 -4.57 2.69 -19.36
C TYR A 244 -5.36 1.40 -19.58
N TYR A 245 -6.68 1.47 -19.51
CA TYR A 245 -7.52 0.30 -19.74
C TYR A 245 -7.40 -0.21 -21.18
N ASP A 246 -7.13 0.68 -22.13
CA ASP A 246 -7.02 0.34 -23.55
C ASP A 246 -5.59 -0.09 -23.95
N ARG A 247 -4.54 0.50 -23.34
CA ARG A 247 -3.14 0.34 -23.80
C ARG A 247 -2.43 -0.92 -23.33
N GLY A 248 -2.86 -1.56 -22.23
CA GLY A 248 -2.26 -2.80 -21.72
C GLY A 248 -0.73 -2.87 -21.67
N SER A 249 -0.05 -1.74 -21.49
CA SER A 249 1.39 -1.58 -21.74
C SER A 249 2.28 -2.02 -20.57
N SER A 250 3.58 -2.19 -20.86
CA SER A 250 4.58 -2.93 -20.07
C SER A 250 4.88 -2.44 -18.66
N ASP A 251 4.64 -1.16 -18.35
CA ASP A 251 5.05 -0.58 -17.06
C ASP A 251 3.85 -0.39 -16.11
N CYS A 252 2.64 -0.58 -16.63
CA CYS A 252 1.39 -0.48 -15.91
C CYS A 252 0.52 -1.68 -16.30
N HIS A 253 0.48 -2.70 -15.45
CA HIS A 253 -0.49 -3.79 -15.66
C HIS A 253 -1.91 -3.19 -15.73
N GLN A 254 -2.70 -3.68 -16.69
CA GLN A 254 -4.08 -3.24 -16.91
C GLN A 254 -4.84 -3.18 -15.58
N GLY A 255 -5.38 -2.00 -15.24
CA GLY A 255 -6.16 -1.80 -14.01
C GLY A 255 -5.44 -1.11 -12.85
N ASN A 256 -4.12 -0.89 -12.92
CA ASN A 256 -3.39 -0.43 -11.73
C ASN A 256 -3.49 1.07 -11.41
N LEU A 257 -3.69 1.97 -12.38
CA LEU A 257 -3.73 3.43 -12.08
C LEU A 257 -4.77 3.78 -11.01
N LEU A 258 -5.99 3.23 -11.12
CA LEU A 258 -7.06 3.47 -10.15
C LEU A 258 -6.69 2.96 -8.75
N VAL A 259 -6.00 1.81 -8.69
CA VAL A 259 -5.51 1.22 -7.44
C VAL A 259 -4.40 2.07 -6.86
N ASP A 260 -3.44 2.53 -7.66
CA ASP A 260 -2.33 3.38 -7.24
C ASP A 260 -2.82 4.73 -6.68
N LEU A 261 -3.80 5.35 -7.34
CA LEU A 261 -4.49 6.54 -6.85
C LEU A 261 -5.12 6.32 -5.48
N ALA A 262 -5.82 5.20 -5.32
CA ALA A 262 -6.48 4.88 -4.06
C ALA A 262 -5.48 4.49 -2.95
N ILE A 263 -4.33 3.90 -3.31
CA ILE A 263 -3.22 3.64 -2.39
C ILE A 263 -2.71 4.96 -1.82
N LEU A 264 -2.53 5.98 -2.66
CA LEU A 264 -2.11 7.31 -2.20
C LEU A 264 -3.22 7.98 -1.39
N ARG A 265 -4.43 8.07 -1.96
CA ARG A 265 -5.57 8.75 -1.35
C ARG A 265 -6.90 8.19 -1.87
N ASN A 266 -7.53 7.31 -1.09
CA ASN A 266 -8.90 6.85 -1.35
C ASN A 266 -9.95 7.87 -0.87
N GLY A 267 -10.03 9.02 -1.56
CA GLY A 267 -10.96 10.11 -1.24
C GLY A 267 -12.36 9.96 -1.87
N PRO A 268 -13.37 10.73 -1.42
CA PRO A 268 -14.71 10.77 -2.02
C PRO A 268 -14.71 11.05 -3.53
N GLU A 269 -13.77 11.87 -3.99
CA GLU A 269 -13.58 12.25 -5.39
C GLU A 269 -13.29 11.06 -6.32
N LEU A 270 -12.75 9.96 -5.77
CA LEU A 270 -12.43 8.76 -6.51
C LEU A 270 -13.64 7.82 -6.68
N GLN A 271 -14.67 7.93 -5.82
CA GLN A 271 -15.73 6.91 -5.69
C GLN A 271 -16.56 6.72 -6.95
N ARG A 272 -16.78 7.78 -7.74
CA ARG A 272 -17.49 7.67 -9.02
C ARG A 272 -16.71 6.82 -10.04
N PHE A 273 -15.39 6.91 -10.03
CA PHE A 273 -14.51 6.15 -10.91
C PHE A 273 -14.40 4.69 -10.44
N VAL A 274 -14.35 4.48 -9.12
CA VAL A 274 -14.41 3.14 -8.52
C VAL A 274 -15.71 2.43 -8.88
N SER A 275 -16.84 3.13 -8.75
CA SER A 275 -18.16 2.60 -9.10
C SER A 275 -18.28 2.30 -10.59
N ALA A 276 -17.75 3.17 -11.46
CA ALA A 276 -17.72 2.93 -12.89
C ALA A 276 -16.84 1.72 -13.23
N ALA A 277 -15.64 1.63 -12.65
CA ALA A 277 -14.70 0.53 -12.88
C ALA A 277 -15.28 -0.81 -12.41
N LEU A 278 -15.87 -0.89 -11.21
CA LEU A 278 -16.48 -2.11 -10.67
C LEU A 278 -17.55 -2.71 -11.61
N ASN A 279 -18.29 -1.84 -12.31
CA ASN A 279 -19.33 -2.22 -13.25
C ASN A 279 -18.84 -2.34 -14.70
N ASP A 280 -17.54 -2.20 -14.97
CA ASP A 280 -16.97 -2.33 -16.31
C ASP A 280 -17.04 -3.81 -16.77
N PRO A 281 -17.43 -4.07 -18.04
CA PRO A 281 -17.48 -5.43 -18.56
C PRO A 281 -16.10 -6.09 -18.67
N ARG A 282 -15.00 -5.32 -18.73
CA ARG A 282 -13.64 -5.84 -18.78
C ARG A 282 -13.24 -6.32 -17.38
N PRO A 283 -12.89 -7.60 -17.20
CA PRO A 283 -12.74 -8.18 -15.86
C PRO A 283 -11.59 -7.55 -15.06
N LEU A 284 -10.49 -7.17 -15.71
CA LEU A 284 -9.36 -6.51 -15.03
C LEU A 284 -9.70 -5.08 -14.56
N VAL A 285 -10.57 -4.38 -15.29
CA VAL A 285 -11.08 -3.05 -14.88
C VAL A 285 -12.03 -3.20 -13.69
N ALA A 286 -12.96 -4.15 -13.75
CA ALA A 286 -13.82 -4.50 -12.64
C ALA A 286 -13.04 -4.93 -11.39
N ALA A 287 -11.97 -5.72 -11.56
CA ALA A 287 -11.12 -6.15 -10.46
C ALA A 287 -10.38 -4.98 -9.82
N ALA A 288 -9.97 -3.97 -10.60
CA ALA A 288 -9.38 -2.75 -10.06
C ALA A 288 -10.41 -1.95 -9.24
N GLY A 289 -11.63 -1.81 -9.74
CA GLY A 289 -12.73 -1.19 -8.99
C GLY A 289 -12.99 -1.89 -7.67
N ALA A 290 -13.14 -3.22 -7.69
CA ALA A 290 -13.34 -4.04 -6.50
C ALA A 290 -12.20 -3.88 -5.48
N ARG A 291 -10.93 -4.00 -5.91
CA ARG A 291 -9.75 -3.79 -5.02
C ARG A 291 -9.79 -2.48 -4.25
N VAL A 292 -10.17 -1.39 -4.92
CA VAL A 292 -10.24 -0.08 -4.26
C VAL A 292 -11.33 -0.03 -3.20
N THR A 293 -12.41 -0.78 -3.36
CA THR A 293 -13.48 -0.84 -2.34
C THR A 293 -13.01 -1.44 -1.01
N ALA A 294 -11.99 -2.30 -1.04
CA ALA A 294 -11.38 -2.87 0.16
C ALA A 294 -10.35 -1.95 0.83
N PHE A 295 -10.03 -0.80 0.25
CA PHE A 295 -9.11 0.15 0.86
C PHE A 295 -9.82 1.01 1.91
N GLY A 296 -9.37 0.91 3.15
CA GLY A 296 -9.83 1.75 4.24
C GLY A 296 -10.57 0.96 5.31
N ASP A 297 -11.71 1.48 5.73
CA ASP A 297 -12.51 0.93 6.81
C ASP A 297 -13.33 -0.27 6.33
N GLN A 298 -13.13 -1.43 6.96
CA GLN A 298 -13.84 -2.68 6.65
C GLN A 298 -15.36 -2.54 6.79
N ALA A 299 -15.82 -1.64 7.67
CA ALA A 299 -17.25 -1.32 7.84
C ALA A 299 -17.86 -0.62 6.62
N LYS A 300 -17.02 -0.01 5.77
CA LYS A 300 -17.45 0.78 4.60
C LYS A 300 -17.34 0.02 3.29
N ILE A 301 -16.95 -1.25 3.33
CA ILE A 301 -16.90 -2.08 2.13
C ILE A 301 -18.34 -2.20 1.54
N PRO A 302 -18.55 -1.83 0.27
CA PRO A 302 -19.87 -1.81 -0.36
C PRO A 302 -20.29 -3.23 -0.79
N VAL A 303 -20.66 -4.07 0.18
CA VAL A 303 -21.00 -5.50 -0.03
C VAL A 303 -22.10 -5.70 -1.08
N ARG A 304 -23.10 -4.80 -1.15
CA ARG A 304 -24.21 -4.90 -2.12
C ARG A 304 -23.75 -4.69 -3.57
N PRO A 305 -23.02 -3.60 -3.92
CA PRO A 305 -22.36 -3.49 -5.23
C PRO A 305 -21.45 -4.67 -5.59
N LEU A 306 -20.66 -5.17 -4.64
CA LEU A 306 -19.82 -6.35 -4.86
C LEU A 306 -20.65 -7.60 -5.20
N LEU A 307 -21.77 -7.80 -4.50
CA LEU A 307 -22.71 -8.90 -4.77
C LEU A 307 -23.38 -8.79 -6.13
N ALA A 308 -23.76 -7.57 -6.53
CA ALA A 308 -24.30 -7.33 -7.86
C ALA A 308 -23.28 -7.69 -8.95
N ARG A 309 -21.99 -7.33 -8.77
CA ARG A 309 -20.94 -7.70 -9.73
C ARG A 309 -20.65 -9.19 -9.75
N LEU A 310 -20.63 -9.85 -8.58
CA LEU A 310 -20.47 -11.31 -8.50
C LEU A 310 -21.63 -12.05 -9.18
N ARG A 311 -22.87 -11.56 -9.02
CA ARG A 311 -24.03 -12.12 -9.73
C ARG A 311 -23.88 -12.01 -11.25
N ALA A 312 -23.50 -10.83 -11.75
CA ALA A 312 -23.24 -10.66 -13.19
C ALA A 312 -22.14 -11.61 -13.68
N LEU A 313 -21.06 -11.76 -12.91
CA LEU A 313 -20.00 -12.73 -13.23
C LEU A 313 -20.51 -14.17 -13.26
N HIS A 314 -21.36 -14.56 -12.31
CA HIS A 314 -21.97 -15.89 -12.28
C HIS A 314 -22.82 -16.16 -13.52
N GLU A 315 -23.67 -15.20 -13.88
CA GLU A 315 -24.54 -15.26 -15.06
C GLU A 315 -23.74 -15.31 -16.38
N GLU A 316 -22.55 -14.71 -16.42
CA GLU A 316 -21.63 -14.79 -17.56
C GLU A 316 -20.96 -16.18 -17.70
N TRP A 317 -20.95 -17.01 -16.64
CA TRP A 317 -20.20 -18.28 -16.56
C TRP A 317 -21.02 -19.45 -15.97
N PRO A 318 -22.24 -19.75 -16.49
CA PRO A 318 -23.13 -20.74 -15.90
C PRO A 318 -22.59 -22.18 -15.93
N ASP A 319 -21.73 -22.49 -16.91
CA ASP A 319 -21.27 -23.87 -17.18
C ASP A 319 -19.79 -24.08 -16.79
N PHE A 320 -19.25 -23.23 -15.90
CA PHE A 320 -17.81 -23.21 -15.63
C PHE A 320 -17.26 -24.56 -15.17
N ASP A 321 -17.90 -25.21 -14.19
CA ASP A 321 -17.43 -26.48 -13.64
C ASP A 321 -17.42 -27.61 -14.70
N ALA A 322 -18.38 -27.61 -15.63
CA ALA A 322 -18.47 -28.61 -16.69
C ALA A 322 -17.42 -28.41 -17.81
N ARG A 323 -17.16 -27.16 -18.18
CA ARG A 323 -16.31 -26.82 -19.34
C ARG A 323 -14.86 -26.56 -19.01
N SER A 324 -14.55 -26.06 -17.81
CA SER A 324 -13.19 -25.67 -17.43
C SER A 324 -12.18 -26.82 -17.50
N ALA A 325 -12.60 -28.06 -17.28
CA ALA A 325 -11.75 -29.25 -17.36
C ALA A 325 -11.58 -29.82 -18.79
N THR A 326 -12.49 -29.50 -19.71
CA THR A 326 -12.60 -30.15 -21.02
C THR A 326 -12.35 -29.22 -22.21
N ASP A 327 -12.44 -27.92 -22.01
CA ASP A 327 -12.30 -26.88 -23.04
C ASP A 327 -11.16 -25.90 -22.66
N PRO A 328 -9.95 -26.10 -23.21
CA PRO A 328 -8.79 -25.24 -22.93
C PRO A 328 -8.99 -23.77 -23.33
N ASP A 329 -9.75 -23.49 -24.38
CA ASP A 329 -9.99 -22.12 -24.83
C ASP A 329 -10.96 -21.39 -23.90
N TYR A 330 -11.96 -22.11 -23.38
CA TYR A 330 -12.85 -21.60 -22.34
C TYR A 330 -12.08 -21.28 -21.05
N LEU A 331 -11.19 -22.17 -20.61
CA LEU A 331 -10.32 -21.93 -19.46
C LEU A 331 -9.33 -20.76 -19.71
N LYS A 332 -8.80 -20.65 -20.92
CA LYS A 332 -7.94 -19.52 -21.32
C LYS A 332 -8.69 -18.19 -21.22
N LYS A 333 -9.96 -18.14 -21.66
CA LYS A 333 -10.82 -16.96 -21.48
C LYS A 333 -11.04 -16.64 -20.01
N TRP A 334 -11.30 -17.63 -19.16
CA TRP A 334 -11.45 -17.42 -17.72
C TRP A 334 -10.19 -16.80 -17.10
N ASN A 335 -9.02 -17.30 -17.52
CA ASN A 335 -7.71 -16.81 -17.08
C ASN A 335 -7.29 -15.46 -17.69
N SER A 336 -8.10 -14.85 -18.56
CA SER A 336 -7.83 -13.51 -19.10
C SER A 336 -8.23 -12.37 -18.13
N GLY A 337 -8.48 -12.69 -16.86
CA GLY A 337 -8.79 -11.73 -15.80
C GLY A 337 -10.07 -12.02 -15.02
N TYR A 338 -10.94 -12.90 -15.50
CA TYR A 338 -12.19 -13.24 -14.79
C TYR A 338 -11.90 -14.00 -13.49
N ASN A 339 -10.92 -14.89 -13.50
CA ASN A 339 -10.41 -15.56 -12.31
C ASN A 339 -9.91 -14.56 -11.24
N GLU A 340 -9.21 -13.49 -11.68
CA GLU A 340 -8.71 -12.44 -10.79
C GLU A 340 -9.85 -11.58 -10.25
N LEU A 341 -10.83 -11.24 -11.08
CA LEU A 341 -12.04 -10.54 -10.63
C LEU A 341 -12.77 -11.34 -9.55
N GLU A 342 -13.05 -12.62 -9.78
CA GLU A 342 -13.71 -13.46 -8.78
C GLU A 342 -12.91 -13.55 -7.48
N ARG A 343 -11.59 -13.74 -7.61
CA ARG A 343 -10.68 -13.81 -6.46
C ARG A 343 -10.76 -12.53 -5.62
N ILE A 344 -10.67 -11.35 -6.25
CA ILE A 344 -10.77 -10.07 -5.55
C ILE A 344 -12.13 -9.89 -4.90
N LEU A 345 -13.23 -10.13 -5.61
CA LEU A 345 -14.58 -10.07 -5.03
C LEU A 345 -14.68 -10.96 -3.79
N SER A 346 -14.18 -12.20 -3.86
CA SER A 346 -14.20 -13.12 -2.71
C SER A 346 -13.40 -12.61 -1.51
N ILE A 347 -12.25 -11.97 -1.74
CA ILE A 347 -11.42 -11.36 -0.69
C ILE A 347 -12.13 -10.19 -0.04
N ASP A 348 -12.79 -9.34 -0.83
CA ASP A 348 -13.48 -8.16 -0.33
C ASP A 348 -14.67 -8.56 0.56
N PHE A 349 -15.40 -9.63 0.20
CA PHE A 349 -16.42 -10.22 1.07
C PHE A 349 -15.83 -10.76 2.38
N VAL A 350 -14.67 -11.43 2.32
CA VAL A 350 -13.98 -11.94 3.52
C VAL A 350 -13.56 -10.81 4.45
N ASN A 351 -13.12 -9.68 3.89
CA ASN A 351 -12.64 -8.52 4.63
C ASN A 351 -13.76 -7.60 5.14
N ALA A 352 -14.98 -7.74 4.65
CA ALA A 352 -16.12 -6.97 5.13
C ALA A 352 -16.41 -7.27 6.62
N GLU A 353 -16.84 -6.24 7.36
CA GLU A 353 -17.16 -6.35 8.77
C GLU A 353 -18.23 -7.42 9.05
N ASP A 354 -18.11 -8.09 10.19
CA ASP A 354 -19.11 -9.01 10.71
C ASP A 354 -20.39 -8.26 11.11
N SER A 355 -21.48 -8.45 10.36
CA SER A 355 -22.82 -8.07 10.76
C SER A 355 -23.87 -9.12 10.32
N PRO A 356 -25.02 -9.24 11.02
CA PRO A 356 -26.10 -10.13 10.60
C PRO A 356 -26.62 -9.83 9.17
N GLU A 357 -26.60 -8.57 8.75
CA GLU A 357 -26.95 -8.18 7.38
C GLU A 357 -25.93 -8.75 6.38
N ASN A 358 -24.63 -8.57 6.64
CA ASN A 358 -23.58 -9.08 5.77
C ASN A 358 -23.56 -10.62 5.72
N ALA A 359 -23.89 -11.30 6.82
CA ALA A 359 -23.98 -12.76 6.86
C ALA A 359 -24.99 -13.33 5.84
N ALA A 360 -26.14 -12.66 5.68
CA ALA A 360 -27.12 -13.04 4.67
C ALA A 360 -26.60 -12.80 3.23
N LEU A 361 -25.85 -11.72 3.02
CA LEU A 361 -25.23 -11.40 1.73
C LEU A 361 -24.09 -12.36 1.39
N TRP A 362 -23.31 -12.84 2.37
CA TRP A 362 -22.25 -13.81 2.14
C TRP A 362 -22.77 -15.19 1.76
N LYS A 363 -23.91 -15.61 2.32
CA LYS A 363 -24.59 -16.84 1.88
C LYS A 363 -25.02 -16.74 0.42
N GLN A 364 -25.60 -15.60 0.03
CA GLN A 364 -25.93 -15.35 -1.39
C GLN A 364 -24.67 -15.34 -2.26
N ALA A 365 -23.58 -14.70 -1.81
CA ALA A 365 -22.33 -14.68 -2.54
C ALA A 365 -21.73 -16.10 -2.72
N LEU A 366 -21.86 -16.97 -1.70
CA LEU A 366 -21.41 -18.36 -1.78
C LEU A 366 -22.13 -19.13 -2.90
N ASP A 367 -23.44 -18.95 -3.04
CA ASP A 367 -24.24 -19.58 -4.09
C ASP A 367 -23.93 -19.02 -5.48
N LEU A 368 -23.38 -17.81 -5.57
CA LEU A 368 -22.98 -17.15 -6.81
C LEU A 368 -21.51 -17.40 -7.20
N CYS A 369 -20.71 -18.04 -6.36
CA CYS A 369 -19.32 -18.36 -6.73
C CYS A 369 -19.28 -19.28 -7.96
N VAL A 370 -18.51 -18.89 -8.96
CA VAL A 370 -18.22 -19.64 -10.19
C VAL A 370 -17.22 -20.75 -9.89
N SER A 371 -16.15 -20.46 -9.14
CA SER A 371 -15.08 -21.43 -8.85
C SER A 371 -15.12 -21.98 -7.42
N ASP A 372 -14.52 -23.17 -7.24
CA ASP A 372 -14.30 -23.76 -5.92
C ASP A 372 -13.41 -22.92 -5.01
N SER A 373 -12.48 -22.13 -5.57
CA SER A 373 -11.64 -21.24 -4.78
C SER A 373 -12.47 -20.15 -4.10
N CYS A 374 -13.38 -19.52 -4.83
CA CYS A 374 -14.35 -18.56 -4.27
C CYS A 374 -15.21 -19.23 -3.19
N ARG A 375 -15.78 -20.41 -3.49
CA ARG A 375 -16.62 -21.16 -2.54
C ARG A 375 -15.88 -21.48 -1.24
N ASN A 376 -14.63 -21.91 -1.34
CA ASN A 376 -13.83 -22.27 -0.18
C ASN A 376 -13.46 -21.05 0.67
N ASN A 377 -13.10 -19.92 0.05
CA ASN A 377 -12.81 -18.67 0.78
C ASN A 377 -14.05 -18.20 1.57
N LEU A 378 -15.23 -18.17 0.94
CA LEU A 378 -16.45 -17.73 1.60
C LEU A 378 -16.96 -18.72 2.66
N ARG A 379 -16.83 -20.04 2.46
CA ARG A 379 -17.13 -21.04 3.49
C ARG A 379 -16.27 -20.86 4.73
N GLN A 380 -14.96 -20.61 4.55
CA GLN A 380 -14.06 -20.35 5.67
C GLN A 380 -14.44 -19.08 6.43
N ARG A 381 -14.88 -18.03 5.73
CA ARG A 381 -15.41 -16.81 6.37
C ARG A 381 -16.66 -17.13 7.19
N LEU A 382 -17.66 -17.76 6.59
CA LEU A 382 -18.92 -18.11 7.25
C LEU A 382 -18.71 -19.00 8.48
N ALA A 383 -17.75 -19.93 8.43
CA ALA A 383 -17.43 -20.80 9.57
C ALA A 383 -16.73 -20.07 10.74
N ARG A 384 -16.03 -18.96 10.48
CA ARG A 384 -15.35 -18.15 11.51
C ARG A 384 -16.28 -17.10 12.12
N SER A 385 -17.28 -16.66 11.37
CA SER A 385 -18.20 -15.64 11.80
C SER A 385 -19.14 -16.18 12.87
N LYS A 386 -19.28 -15.42 13.97
CA LYS A 386 -20.11 -15.77 15.12
C LYS A 386 -21.51 -15.20 14.93
N PHE A 387 -22.35 -15.87 14.13
CA PHE A 387 -23.76 -15.50 13.96
C PHE A 387 -24.70 -16.63 14.35
#